data_AF-A0A660Z141-F1
#
_entry.id   AF-A0A660Z141-F1
#
_cell.length_a   1.000
_cell.length_b   1.000
_cell.length_c   1.000
_cell.angle_alpha   90.00
_cell.angle_beta   90.00
_cell.angle_gamma   90.00
#
_symmetry.space_group_name_H-M   'P 1'
#
loop_
_entity.id
_entity.type
_entity.pdbx_description
1 polymer ?
#
loop_
_entity_poly.entity_id
_entity_poly.type
_entity_poly.pdbx_seq_one_letter_code
_entity_poly.pdbx_strand_id
1 'polypeptide(L)'
;MGEIVFWTLIRTAVTIPGLWILKTEIEFNLWLLICLAAVYVIIFHPALVSYRWFEERNKNVISSTLCSSCKHFDYSAVLCLKYDKHPTEDYVPCEGVDWEPK
;
A
#
# COMPACT_ATOMS: atom_id res chain seq x y z
N MET A 1 1.49 -5.68 2.93
CA MET A 1 1.78 -4.39 3.60
C MET A 1 3.22 -4.24 4.08
N GLY A 2 3.84 -5.27 4.69
CA GLY A 2 5.21 -5.17 5.22
C GLY A 2 6.30 -4.75 4.22
N GLU A 3 6.24 -5.23 2.98
CA GLU A 3 7.20 -4.86 1.93
C GLU A 3 7.14 -3.36 1.57
N ILE A 4 5.94 -2.77 1.57
CA ILE A 4 5.72 -1.35 1.29
C ILE A 4 6.31 -0.49 2.42
N VAL A 5 6.10 -0.91 3.67
CA VAL A 5 6.63 -0.22 4.85
C VAL A 5 8.16 -0.33 4.89
N PHE A 6 8.72 -1.51 4.63
CA PHE A 6 10.17 -1.75 4.62
C PHE A 6 10.88 -0.88 3.58
N TRP A 7 10.37 -0.83 2.35
CA TRP A 7 10.93 0.01 1.30
C TRP A 7 10.79 1.51 1.60
N THR A 8 9.70 1.93 2.25
CA THR A 8 9.53 3.31 2.69
C THR A 8 10.56 3.70 3.76
N LEU A 9 10.82 2.81 4.72
CA LEU A 9 11.85 3.00 5.75
C LEU A 9 13.25 3.13 5.14
N ILE A 10 13.63 2.25 4.23
CA ILE A 10 14.92 2.32 3.52
C ILE A 10 15.05 3.65 2.77
N ARG A 11 14.02 4.01 1.99
CA ARG A 11 14.01 5.27 1.25
C ARG A 11 14.18 6.48 2.16
N THR A 12 13.50 6.48 3.30
CA THR A 12 13.61 7.55 4.30
C THR A 12 15.02 7.62 4.88
N ALA A 13 15.59 6.46 5.25
CA ALA A 13 16.93 6.35 5.81
C ALA A 13 18.03 6.84 4.84
N VAL A 14 17.82 6.74 3.53
CA VAL A 14 18.75 7.26 2.51
C VAL A 14 18.48 8.74 2.20
N THR A 15 17.22 9.16 2.22
CA THR A 15 16.82 10.55 1.87
C THR A 15 17.32 11.56 2.90
N ILE A 16 17.24 11.23 4.20
CA ILE A 16 17.68 12.11 5.28
C ILE A 16 19.18 12.50 5.15
N PRO A 17 20.13 11.55 5.06
CA PRO A 17 21.54 11.90 4.88
C PRO A 17 21.81 12.56 3.52
N GLY A 18 21.08 12.18 2.46
CA GLY A 18 21.18 12.85 1.15
C GLY A 18 20.81 14.34 1.22
N LEU A 19 19.71 14.69 1.89
CA LEU A 19 19.28 16.08 2.08
C LEU A 19 20.20 16.85 3.02
N TRP A 20 20.86 16.17 3.96
CA TRP A 20 21.80 16.80 4.89
C TRP A 20 23.10 17.21 4.19
N ILE A 21 23.62 16.38 3.29
CA ILE A 21 24.77 16.70 2.44
C ILE A 21 24.42 17.85 1.47
N LEU A 22 23.21 17.85 0.90
CA LEU A 22 22.78 18.91 -0.01
C LEU A 22 22.65 20.29 0.67
N LYS A 23 22.50 20.34 2.00
CA LYS A 23 22.29 21.58 2.75
C LYS A 23 23.51 22.51 2.72
N THR A 24 24.72 21.99 2.55
CA THR A 24 25.93 22.82 2.57
C THR A 24 26.17 23.57 1.26
N GLU A 25 25.62 23.08 0.15
CA GLU A 25 25.91 23.60 -1.20
C GLU A 25 24.78 24.47 -1.78
N ILE A 26 23.60 24.51 -1.14
CA ILE A 26 22.38 25.08 -1.73
C ILE A 26 21.78 26.16 -0.82
N GLU A 27 21.27 27.23 -1.43
CA GLU A 27 20.52 28.27 -0.71
C GLU A 27 19.29 27.70 0.01
N PHE A 28 18.99 28.25 1.19
CA PHE A 28 17.96 27.74 2.09
C PHE A 28 16.56 27.61 1.44
N ASN A 29 16.19 28.54 0.56
CA ASN A 29 14.91 28.51 -0.15
C ASN A 29 14.82 27.35 -1.16
N LEU A 30 15.89 27.11 -1.91
CA LEU A 30 15.96 25.99 -2.85
C LEU A 30 16.05 24.65 -2.11
N TRP A 31 16.77 24.60 -0.99
CA TRP A 31 16.85 23.42 -0.13
C TRP A 31 15.47 23.01 0.41
N LEU A 32 14.65 23.97 0.85
CA LEU A 32 13.27 23.70 1.29
C LEU A 32 12.38 23.12 0.18
N LEU A 33 12.47 23.65 -1.05
CA LEU A 33 11.73 23.11 -2.20
C LEU A 33 12.17 21.68 -2.54
N ILE A 34 13.48 21.40 -2.49
CA ILE A 34 14.02 20.06 -2.73
C ILE A 34 13.54 19.07 -1.65
N CYS A 35 13.50 19.48 -0.38
CA CYS A 35 12.96 18.66 0.71
C CYS A 35 11.49 18.29 0.46
N LEU A 36 10.65 19.26 0.10
CA LEU A 36 9.23 19.02 -0.20
C LEU A 36 9.05 18.10 -1.42
N ALA A 37 9.82 18.35 -2.48
CA ALA A 37 9.80 17.50 -3.67
C ALA A 37 10.26 16.06 -3.37
N ALA A 38 11.31 15.90 -2.58
CA ALA A 38 11.83 14.60 -2.17
C ALA A 38 10.78 13.83 -1.37
N VAL A 39 10.12 14.45 -0.39
CA VAL A 39 9.04 13.82 0.37
C VAL A 39 7.92 13.35 -0.57
N TYR A 40 7.50 14.19 -1.52
CA TYR A 40 6.43 13.83 -2.45
C TYR A 40 6.83 12.66 -3.37
N VAL A 41 8.00 12.74 -3.99
CA VAL A 41 8.46 11.72 -4.97
C VAL A 41 8.85 10.42 -4.26
N ILE A 42 9.41 10.48 -3.06
CA ILE A 42 9.96 9.29 -2.40
C ILE A 42 8.94 8.62 -1.49
N ILE A 43 7.96 9.35 -0.95
CA ILE A 43 6.94 8.80 -0.04
C ILE A 43 5.59 8.65 -0.75
N PHE A 44 5.06 9.73 -1.32
CA PHE A 44 3.72 9.71 -1.94
C PHE A 44 3.66 8.87 -3.21
N HIS A 45 4.64 9.01 -4.10
CA HIS A 45 4.66 8.28 -5.38
C HIS A 45 4.66 6.75 -5.20
N PRO A 46 5.55 6.13 -4.40
CA PRO A 46 5.50 4.67 -4.22
C PRO A 46 4.27 4.21 -3.44
N ALA A 47 3.70 5.01 -2.55
CA ALA A 47 2.43 4.69 -1.90
C ALA A 47 1.31 4.54 -2.94
N LEU A 48 1.20 5.48 -3.88
CA LEU A 48 0.23 5.41 -4.98
C LEU A 48 0.50 4.22 -5.91
N VAL A 49 1.74 3.98 -6.31
CA VAL A 49 2.10 2.85 -7.19
C VAL A 49 1.82 1.51 -6.51
N SER A 50 2.17 1.37 -5.24
CA SER A 50 1.93 0.13 -4.48
C SER A 50 0.44 -0.15 -4.28
N TYR A 51 -0.37 0.89 -4.06
CA TYR A 51 -1.83 0.75 -4.00
C TYR A 51 -2.40 0.28 -5.34
N ARG A 52 -1.99 0.90 -6.45
CA ARG A 52 -2.43 0.50 -7.80
C ARG A 52 -2.03 -0.95 -8.11
N TRP A 53 -0.81 -1.36 -7.79
CA TRP A 53 -0.36 -2.74 -7.96
C TRP A 53 -1.12 -3.73 -7.10
N PHE A 54 -1.47 -3.34 -5.87
CA PHE A 54 -2.29 -4.17 -4.99
C PHE A 54 -3.70 -4.35 -5.54
N GLU A 55 -4.33 -3.27 -5.99
CA GLU A 55 -5.66 -3.30 -6.61
C GLU A 55 -5.64 -4.14 -7.89
N GLU A 56 -4.63 -3.97 -8.74
CA GLU A 56 -4.54 -4.69 -10.02
C GLU A 56 -4.31 -6.19 -9.84
N ARG A 57 -3.45 -6.61 -8.91
CA ARG A 57 -3.24 -8.04 -8.61
C ARG A 57 -4.45 -8.70 -7.97
N ASN A 58 -5.20 -7.97 -7.15
CA ASN A 58 -6.36 -8.51 -6.44
C ASN A 58 -7.68 -8.19 -7.13
N LYS A 59 -7.65 -7.55 -8.30
CA LYS A 59 -8.85 -7.17 -9.05
C LYS A 59 -9.74 -8.36 -9.34
N ASN A 60 -9.15 -9.50 -9.68
CA ASN A 60 -9.89 -10.74 -9.88
C ASN A 60 -10.54 -11.18 -8.56
N VAL A 61 -9.77 -11.29 -7.46
CA VAL A 61 -10.33 -11.65 -6.14
C VAL A 61 -11.46 -10.70 -5.72
N ILE A 62 -11.32 -9.40 -5.96
CA ILE A 62 -12.27 -8.34 -5.59
C ILE A 62 -13.53 -8.33 -6.49
N SER A 63 -13.48 -8.82 -7.73
CA SER A 63 -14.60 -8.72 -8.67
C SER A 63 -15.25 -10.05 -9.04
N SER A 64 -14.52 -11.17 -8.94
CA SER A 64 -14.99 -12.48 -9.40
C SER A 64 -15.25 -13.49 -8.28
N THR A 65 -14.92 -13.17 -7.01
CA THR A 65 -15.13 -14.12 -5.90
C THR A 65 -16.40 -13.85 -5.12
N LEU A 66 -17.00 -14.91 -4.57
CA LEU A 66 -18.15 -14.84 -3.65
C LEU A 66 -17.83 -13.99 -2.40
N CYS A 67 -16.56 -13.92 -1.98
CA CYS A 67 -16.14 -13.09 -0.85
C CYS A 67 -16.29 -11.59 -1.12
N SER A 68 -16.25 -11.13 -2.37
CA SER A 68 -16.34 -9.71 -2.71
C SER A 68 -17.67 -9.05 -2.34
N SER A 69 -18.75 -9.83 -2.32
CA SER A 69 -20.11 -9.41 -1.96
C SER A 69 -20.41 -9.63 -0.48
N CYS A 70 -19.45 -10.16 0.29
CA CYS A 70 -19.62 -10.45 1.72
C CYS A 70 -19.45 -9.20 2.58
N LYS A 71 -20.33 -9.01 3.57
CA LYS A 71 -20.27 -7.91 4.54
C LYS A 71 -18.93 -7.82 5.29
N HIS A 72 -18.29 -8.95 5.56
CA HIS A 72 -17.07 -9.06 6.35
C HIS A 72 -15.77 -8.97 5.53
N PHE A 73 -15.86 -8.63 4.24
CA PHE A 73 -14.70 -8.52 3.36
C PHE A 73 -14.17 -7.07 3.32
N ASP A 74 -12.88 -6.93 3.62
CA ASP A 74 -12.13 -5.67 3.50
C ASP A 74 -11.36 -5.63 2.18
N TYR A 75 -11.75 -4.71 1.29
CA TYR A 75 -11.12 -4.49 -0.01
C TYR A 75 -9.69 -3.93 0.10
N SER A 76 -9.38 -3.19 1.16
CA SER A 76 -8.09 -2.52 1.33
C SER A 76 -6.96 -3.51 1.65
N ALA A 77 -7.31 -4.62 2.31
CA ALA A 77 -6.38 -5.66 2.73
C ALA A 77 -6.64 -7.02 2.06
N VAL A 78 -7.71 -7.15 1.26
CA VAL A 78 -8.18 -8.42 0.68
C VAL A 78 -8.22 -9.46 1.79
N LEU A 79 -9.02 -9.17 2.80
CA LEU A 79 -9.05 -9.89 4.06
C LEU A 79 -10.49 -10.16 4.47
N CYS A 80 -10.77 -11.39 4.89
CA CYS A 80 -12.00 -11.73 5.56
C CYS A 80 -11.86 -11.43 7.06
N LEU A 81 -12.55 -10.41 7.57
CA LEU A 81 -12.47 -9.98 8.96
C LEU A 81 -12.98 -11.04 9.95
N LYS A 82 -13.90 -11.91 9.52
CA LYS A 82 -14.51 -12.95 10.38
C LYS A 82 -13.54 -14.11 10.67
N TYR A 83 -12.69 -14.48 9.71
CA TYR A 83 -11.77 -15.62 9.84
C TYR A 83 -10.29 -15.19 9.87
N ASP A 84 -10.00 -13.89 9.69
CA ASP A 84 -8.66 -13.33 9.57
C ASP A 84 -7.81 -14.06 8.51
N LYS A 85 -8.43 -14.33 7.35
CA LYS A 85 -7.82 -15.04 6.23
C LYS A 85 -7.89 -14.23 4.95
N HIS A 86 -6.84 -14.32 4.15
CA HIS A 86 -6.77 -13.72 2.83
C HIS A 86 -7.40 -14.66 1.79
N PRO A 87 -8.57 -14.32 1.21
CA PRO A 87 -9.10 -15.07 0.07
C PRO A 87 -8.19 -14.93 -1.15
N THR A 88 -8.13 -16.00 -1.95
CA THR A 88 -7.49 -15.99 -3.28
C THR A 88 -8.52 -16.46 -4.31
N GLU A 89 -8.16 -16.50 -5.59
CA GLU A 89 -9.07 -16.98 -6.65
C GLU A 89 -9.55 -18.42 -6.38
N ASP A 90 -8.67 -19.28 -5.86
CA ASP A 90 -8.96 -20.69 -5.59
C ASP A 90 -9.27 -20.99 -4.11
N TYR A 91 -9.17 -19.99 -3.22
CA TYR A 91 -9.36 -20.18 -1.78
C TYR A 91 -10.41 -19.24 -1.20
N VAL A 92 -11.52 -19.84 -0.77
CA VAL A 92 -12.62 -19.16 -0.07
C VAL A 92 -12.59 -19.56 1.41
N PRO A 93 -12.29 -18.64 2.35
CA PRO A 93 -12.09 -18.94 3.79
C PRO A 93 -13.22 -19.69 4.50
N CYS A 94 -14.45 -19.56 4.03
CA CYS A 94 -15.65 -20.17 4.60
C CYS A 94 -16.37 -21.13 3.64
N GLU A 95 -15.76 -21.46 2.49
CA GLU A 95 -16.37 -22.24 1.39
C GLU A 95 -17.74 -21.68 0.92
N GLY A 96 -18.09 -20.45 1.30
CA GLY A 96 -19.40 -19.84 1.04
C GLY A 96 -20.50 -20.17 2.04
N VAL A 97 -20.26 -21.01 3.05
CA VAL A 97 -21.29 -21.45 4.03
C VAL A 97 -21.72 -20.32 4.95
N ASP A 98 -20.76 -19.55 5.43
CA ASP A 98 -20.94 -18.41 6.33
C ASP A 98 -20.98 -17.07 5.59
N TRP A 99 -21.33 -17.09 4.30
CA TRP A 99 -21.40 -15.89 3.47
C TRP A 99 -22.63 -15.05 3.82
N GLU A 100 -22.42 -13.75 4.06
CA GLU A 100 -23.48 -12.79 4.36
C GLU A 100 -23.47 -11.67 3.33
N PRO A 101 -24.58 -11.44 2.61
CA PRO A 101 -24.67 -10.35 1.64
C PRO A 101 -24.57 -8.98 2.32
N LYS A 102 -24.03 -8.01 1.59
CA LYS A 102 -24.07 -6.58 1.95
C LYS A 102 -25.44 -5.97 1.74
#